data_AF-A0A945SRW7-F1
#
_entry.id   AF-A0A945SRW7-F1
#
_cell.length_a   1.000
_cell.length_b   1.000
_cell.length_c   1.000
_cell.angle_alpha   90.00
_cell.angle_beta   90.00
_cell.angle_gamma   90.00
#
_symmetry.space_group_name_H-M   'P 1'
#
loop_
_entity.id
_entity.type
_entity.pdbx_description
1 polymer ?
#
loop_
_entity_poly.entity_id
_entity_poly.type
_entity_poly.pdbx_seq_one_letter_code
_entity_poly.pdbx_strand_id
1 'polypeptide(L)'
;IGSHTAGIDGMDDAEGRALLDELKEFATQPQFTYRHQWQSGDMVMFDNICVMHRAMPYDLSGSRRLLHRTTVAGEAPLQAVQSA
;
A
#
# COMPACT_ATOMS: atom_id res chain seq x y z
N ILE A 1 -8.48 -1.45 -2.25
CA ILE A 1 -7.33 -0.54 -2.00
C ILE A 1 -7.02 -0.55 -0.49
N GLY A 2 -5.93 0.05 -0.01
CA GLY A 2 -5.35 -0.19 1.33
C GLY A 2 -6.27 -0.01 2.56
N SER A 3 -5.76 -0.35 3.75
CA SER A 3 -6.51 -0.46 5.02
C SER A 3 -7.16 0.83 5.54
N HIS A 4 -6.88 1.97 4.91
CA HIS A 4 -7.42 3.28 5.31
C HIS A 4 -8.62 3.71 4.45
N THR A 5 -8.99 2.93 3.44
CA THR A 5 -10.11 3.26 2.55
C THR A 5 -11.44 2.94 3.23
N ALA A 6 -12.34 3.91 3.34
CA ALA A 6 -13.67 3.72 3.93
C ALA A 6 -14.73 3.31 2.90
N GLY A 7 -14.68 3.89 1.70
CA GLY A 7 -15.67 3.68 0.63
C GLY A 7 -15.33 4.51 -0.61
N ILE A 8 -16.24 4.56 -1.57
CA ILE A 8 -16.13 5.40 -2.77
C ILE A 8 -17.25 6.42 -2.74
N ASP A 9 -16.90 7.70 -2.90
CA ASP A 9 -17.89 8.78 -2.90
C ASP A 9 -18.88 8.61 -4.06
N GLY A 10 -20.17 8.83 -3.76
CA GLY A 10 -21.25 8.67 -4.73
C GLY A 10 -21.62 7.22 -5.12
N MET A 11 -21.04 6.19 -4.46
CA MET A 11 -21.41 4.79 -4.68
C MET A 11 -22.11 4.19 -3.46
N ASP A 12 -22.95 3.17 -3.68
CA ASP A 12 -23.44 2.33 -2.59
C ASP A 12 -22.27 1.57 -1.93
N ASP A 13 -22.36 1.33 -0.62
CA ASP A 13 -21.30 0.71 0.17
C ASP A 13 -20.91 -0.67 -0.35
N ALA A 14 -21.89 -1.50 -0.75
CA ALA A 14 -21.63 -2.86 -1.23
C ALA A 14 -20.97 -2.82 -2.61
N GLU A 15 -21.46 -1.96 -3.51
CA GLU A 15 -20.90 -1.78 -4.85
C GLU A 15 -19.48 -1.20 -4.78
N GLY A 16 -19.28 -0.16 -3.97
CA GLY A 16 -17.98 0.46 -3.74
C GLY A 16 -16.99 -0.53 -3.12
N ARG A 17 -17.42 -1.36 -2.16
CA ARG A 17 -16.57 -2.39 -1.57
C ARG A 17 -16.15 -3.45 -2.59
N ALA A 18 -17.07 -3.90 -3.44
CA ALA A 18 -16.78 -4.87 -4.50
C ALA A 18 -15.72 -4.32 -5.46
N LEU A 19 -15.87 -3.08 -5.94
CA LEU A 19 -14.89 -2.43 -6.80
C LEU A 19 -13.53 -2.25 -6.10
N LEU A 20 -13.53 -1.84 -4.82
CA LEU A 20 -12.30 -1.69 -4.05
C LEU A 20 -11.54 -3.02 -3.89
N ASP A 21 -12.24 -4.15 -3.79
CA ASP A 21 -11.64 -5.48 -3.73
C ASP A 21 -11.10 -5.94 -5.08
N GLU A 22 -11.83 -5.72 -6.18
CA GLU A 22 -11.35 -5.97 -7.53
C GLU A 22 -10.06 -5.20 -7.83
N LEU A 23 -10.04 -3.89 -7.55
CA LEU A 23 -8.87 -3.04 -7.74
C LEU A 23 -7.68 -3.49 -6.87
N LYS A 24 -7.96 -3.94 -5.64
CA LYS A 24 -6.93 -4.47 -4.73
C LYS A 24 -6.34 -5.76 -5.29
N GLU A 25 -7.18 -6.68 -5.73
CA GLU A 25 -6.77 -7.96 -6.31
C GLU A 25 -5.91 -7.73 -7.54
N PHE A 26 -6.36 -6.88 -8.47
CA PHE A 26 -5.59 -6.49 -9.65
C PHE A 26 -4.23 -5.89 -9.28
N ALA A 27 -4.20 -4.87 -8.44
CA ALA A 27 -2.97 -4.15 -8.11
C ALA A 27 -1.97 -4.96 -7.26
N THR A 28 -2.37 -6.11 -6.71
CA THR A 28 -1.51 -6.97 -5.88
C THR A 28 -1.14 -8.30 -6.54
N GLN A 29 -1.40 -8.45 -7.84
CA GLN A 29 -0.95 -9.62 -8.59
C GLN A 29 0.60 -9.74 -8.57
N PRO A 30 1.15 -10.97 -8.69
CA PRO A 30 2.59 -11.19 -8.58
C PRO A 30 3.45 -10.34 -9.52
N GLN A 31 2.99 -10.07 -10.74
CA GLN A 31 3.76 -9.25 -11.71
C GLN A 31 3.86 -7.77 -11.34
N PHE A 32 3.02 -7.28 -10.42
CA PHE A 32 3.06 -5.91 -9.90
C PHE A 32 3.66 -5.84 -8.49
N THR A 33 4.13 -6.96 -7.95
CA THR A 33 4.56 -7.07 -6.56
C THR A 33 6.06 -7.33 -6.46
N TYR A 34 6.75 -6.45 -5.72
CA TYR A 34 8.11 -6.70 -5.25
C TYR A 34 8.08 -7.20 -3.80
N ARG A 35 8.81 -8.28 -3.50
CA ARG A 35 9.01 -8.80 -2.14
C ARG A 35 10.46 -8.70 -1.71
N HIS A 36 10.71 -7.86 -0.72
CA HIS A 36 12.04 -7.70 -0.13
C HIS A 36 12.28 -8.71 1.00
N GLN A 37 13.42 -9.41 0.95
CA GLN A 37 13.92 -10.24 2.05
C GLN A 37 15.02 -9.46 2.75
N TRP A 38 14.69 -8.92 3.93
CA TRP A 38 15.57 -8.05 4.70
C TRP A 38 16.86 -8.76 5.14
N GLN A 39 17.99 -8.08 4.97
CA GLN A 39 19.29 -8.43 5.53
C GLN A 39 19.83 -7.28 6.38
N SER A 40 20.80 -7.57 7.23
CA SER A 40 21.46 -6.54 8.06
C SER A 40 22.17 -5.53 7.16
N GLY A 41 21.88 -4.25 7.35
CA GLY A 41 22.44 -3.15 6.55
C GLY A 41 21.56 -2.72 5.37
N ASP A 42 20.48 -3.44 5.06
CA ASP A 42 19.57 -3.05 3.99
C ASP A 42 18.82 -1.75 4.32
N MET A 43 18.67 -0.91 3.29
CA MET A 43 17.77 0.23 3.28
C MET A 43 16.89 0.15 2.04
N VAL A 44 15.57 0.20 2.25
CA VAL A 44 14.59 0.31 1.17
C VAL A 44 13.96 1.69 1.22
N MET A 45 13.95 2.37 0.08
CA MET A 45 13.20 3.59 -0.15
C MET A 45 12.15 3.31 -1.24
N PHE A 46 10.96 3.86 -1.06
CA PHE A 46 9.89 3.74 -2.04
C PHE A 46 9.12 5.05 -2.13
N ASP A 47 8.63 5.35 -3.32
CA ASP A 47 7.77 6.50 -3.55
C ASP A 47 6.33 6.18 -3.12
N ASN A 48 5.89 6.77 -2.01
CA ASN A 48 4.62 6.43 -1.36
C ASN A 48 3.40 6.86 -2.18
N ILE A 49 3.52 7.78 -3.15
CA ILE A 49 2.39 8.15 -4.02
C ILE A 49 2.18 7.15 -5.17
N CYS A 50 3.17 6.30 -5.44
CA CYS A 50 3.14 5.37 -6.57
C CYS A 50 2.91 3.90 -6.15
N VAL A 51 2.98 3.58 -4.85
CA VAL A 51 2.95 2.17 -4.39
C VAL A 51 2.07 1.95 -3.17
N MET A 52 1.56 0.72 -3.05
CA MET A 52 1.09 0.15 -1.78
C MET A 52 2.18 -0.73 -1.19
N HIS A 53 2.29 -0.78 0.14
CA HIS A 53 3.22 -1.68 0.83
C HIS A 53 2.59 -2.32 2.07
N ARG A 54 3.08 -3.51 2.45
CA ARG A 54 2.69 -4.20 3.68
C ARG A 54 3.88 -4.93 4.30
N ALA A 55 3.87 -5.04 5.63
CA ALA A 55 4.73 -6.00 6.31
C ALA A 55 4.14 -7.42 6.16
N MET A 56 4.99 -8.40 5.92
CA MET A 56 4.59 -9.81 6.01
C MET A 56 4.48 -10.22 7.50
N PRO A 57 3.64 -11.22 7.84
CA PRO A 57 3.64 -11.80 9.17
C PRO A 57 5.05 -12.24 9.60
N TYR A 58 5.39 -12.00 10.86
CA TYR A 58 6.64 -12.43 11.48
C TYR A 58 6.37 -12.91 12.91
N ASP A 59 7.29 -13.70 13.48
CA ASP A 59 7.11 -14.27 14.82
C ASP A 59 7.16 -13.16 15.90
N LEU A 60 6.01 -12.89 16.50
CA LEU A 60 5.87 -11.92 17.58
C LEU A 60 6.34 -12.44 18.94
N SER A 61 6.55 -13.75 19.08
CA SER A 61 6.82 -14.41 20.36
C SER A 61 8.29 -14.56 20.72
N GLY A 62 9.19 -14.67 19.73
CA GLY A 62 10.62 -14.87 19.96
C GLY A 62 11.57 -14.02 19.09
N SER A 63 11.07 -13.30 18.08
CA SER A 63 11.92 -12.55 17.15
C SER A 63 11.82 -11.02 17.35
N ARG A 64 12.97 -10.36 17.57
CA ARG A 64 13.04 -8.90 17.59
C ARG A 64 13.23 -8.37 16.17
N ARG A 65 12.18 -7.78 15.60
CA ARG A 65 12.25 -7.06 14.33
C ARG A 65 12.19 -5.54 14.57
N LEU A 66 13.33 -4.87 14.47
CA LEU A 66 13.44 -3.42 14.58
C LEU A 66 13.81 -2.82 13.23
N LEU A 67 13.00 -1.88 12.74
CA LEU A 67 13.32 -1.06 11.58
C LEU A 67 13.15 0.40 11.97
N HIS A 68 14.05 1.24 11.50
CA HIS A 68 13.93 2.68 11.59
C HIS A 68 13.32 3.20 10.30
N ARG A 69 12.31 4.06 10.41
CA ARG A 69 11.67 4.71 9.26
C ARG A 69 11.75 6.21 9.44
N THR A 70 12.15 6.90 8.37
CA THR A 70 11.90 8.32 8.19
C THR A 70 11.01 8.51 6.97
N THR A 71 10.34 9.65 6.88
CA THR A 71 9.44 9.99 5.78
C THR A 71 9.75 11.40 5.31
N VAL A 72 9.91 11.56 4.00
CA VAL A 72 10.00 12.88 3.37
C VAL A 72 8.57 13.40 3.21
N ALA A 73 8.33 14.65 3.59
CA ALA A 73 7.02 15.28 3.41
C ALA A 73 6.67 15.36 1.92
N GLY A 74 5.46 14.93 1.57
CA GLY A 74 4.92 15.08 0.22
C GLY A 74 4.24 16.44 0.02
N GLU A 75 3.84 16.70 -1.21
CA GLU A 75 2.99 17.84 -1.58
C GLU A 75 1.50 17.49 -1.47
N ALA A 76 0.64 18.39 -1.95
CA ALA A 76 -0.79 18.11 -2.07
C ALA A 76 -1.05 16.85 -2.92
N PRO A 77 -2.13 16.09 -2.65
CA PRO A 77 -2.48 14.93 -3.45
C PRO A 77 -2.60 15.26 -4.94
N LEU A 78 -2.22 14.30 -5.79
CA LEU A 78 -2.45 14.40 -7.22
C LEU A 78 -3.95 14.61 -7.48
N GLN A 79 -4.29 15.60 -8.29
CA GLN A 79 -5.66 15.79 -8.72
C GLN A 79 -6.05 14.68 -9.69
N ALA A 80 -7.34 14.30 -9.66
CA ALA A 80 -7.87 13.36 -10.64
C ALA A 80 -7.62 13.90 -12.05
N VAL A 81 -7.16 13.04 -12.95
CA VAL A 81 -7.07 13.37 -14.37
C VAL A 81 -8.50 13.56 -14.86
N GLN A 82 -8.86 14.80 -15.22
CA GLN A 82 -10.14 15.06 -15.87
C GLN A 82 -10.06 14.53 -17.29
N SER A 83 -10.83 13.47 -17.58
CA SER A 83 -11.04 13.00 -18.94
C SER A 83 -11.78 14.09 -19.73
N ALA A 84 -11.30 14.39 -20.94
CA ALA A 84 -11.98 15.26 -21.90
C ALA A 84 -13.22 14.61 -22.50
#